data_AF-A0A533Z9F5-F1
#
_entry.id   AF-A0A533Z9F5-F1
#
_cell.length_a   1.000
_cell.length_b   1.000
_cell.length_c   1.000
_cell.angle_alpha   90.00
_cell.angle_beta   90.00
_cell.angle_gamma   90.00
#
_symmetry.space_group_name_H-M   'P 1'
#
loop_
_entity.id
_entity.type
_entity.pdbx_description
1 polymer ?
#
loop_
_entity_poly.entity_id
_entity_poly.type
_entity_poly.pdbx_seq_one_letter_code
_entity_poly.pdbx_strand_id
1 'polypeptide(L)'
;MSRFKRYPFLTFVGILVLTLVALVAFRLVSSGAKKDPRKERVISVGTVMPVRKDLDVRLSYTADIQPYQQVNIFPRVDGYIAKMYVDKGDYVKADQLLVEV
;
A
#
# COMPACT_ATOMS: atom_id res chain seq x y z
N MET A 1 -65.26 60.49 -53.15
CA MET A 1 -65.89 59.16 -52.97
C MET A 1 -65.39 58.56 -51.65
N SER A 2 -66.11 58.79 -50.55
CA SER A 2 -65.73 58.40 -49.18
C SER A 2 -66.53 57.19 -48.71
N ARG A 3 -65.92 56.06 -48.35
CA ARG A 3 -66.56 54.99 -47.54
C ARG A 3 -65.58 54.27 -46.59
N PHE A 4 -65.50 54.79 -45.36
CA PHE A 4 -65.44 54.12 -44.05
C PHE A 4 -64.46 52.94 -43.77
N LYS A 5 -63.34 53.29 -43.13
CA LYS A 5 -62.83 52.80 -41.82
C LYS A 5 -63.67 51.69 -41.11
N ARG A 6 -63.18 50.44 -41.14
CA ARG A 6 -63.33 49.32 -40.15
C ARG A 6 -62.19 48.34 -40.50
N TYR A 7 -61.08 48.13 -39.78
CA TYR A 7 -60.89 47.64 -38.41
C TYR A 7 -59.46 48.00 -37.90
N PRO A 8 -59.21 49.25 -37.48
CA PRO A 8 -57.89 49.64 -36.95
C PRO A 8 -57.53 48.85 -35.68
N PHE A 9 -58.52 48.43 -34.91
CA PHE A 9 -58.31 47.68 -33.66
C PHE A 9 -57.70 46.29 -33.90
N LEU A 10 -58.07 45.62 -35.00
CA LEU A 10 -57.61 44.25 -35.29
C LEU A 10 -56.13 44.22 -35.70
N THR A 11 -55.67 45.24 -36.44
CA THR A 11 -54.27 45.39 -36.81
C THR A 11 -53.39 45.76 -35.61
N PHE A 12 -53.89 46.60 -34.69
CA PHE A 12 -53.19 46.90 -33.43
C PHE A 12 -53.05 45.66 -32.53
N VAL A 13 -54.10 44.83 -32.41
CA VAL A 13 -54.04 43.58 -31.64
C VAL A 13 -53.05 42.59 -32.26
N GLY A 14 -53.03 42.46 -33.59
CA GLY A 14 -52.06 41.60 -34.29
C GLY A 14 -50.60 42.01 -34.04
N ILE A 15 -50.30 43.31 -34.11
CA ILE A 15 -48.96 43.84 -33.83
C ILE A 15 -48.59 43.62 -32.36
N LEU A 16 -49.52 43.85 -31.43
CA LEU A 16 -49.28 43.63 -30.00
C LEU A 16 -48.92 42.18 -29.71
N VAL A 17 -49.66 41.21 -30.27
CA VAL A 17 -49.38 39.78 -30.09
C VAL A 17 -48.02 39.42 -30.67
N LEU A 18 -47.67 39.93 -31.85
CA LEU A 18 -46.40 39.63 -32.52
C LEU A 18 -45.21 40.18 -31.72
N THR A 19 -45.33 41.38 -31.16
CA THR A 19 -44.29 41.94 -30.27
C THR A 19 -44.14 41.16 -28.97
N LEU A 20 -45.24 40.65 -28.40
CA LEU A 20 -45.22 39.89 -27.15
C LEU A 20 -44.55 38.52 -27.35
N VAL A 21 -44.84 37.84 -28.47
CA VAL A 21 -44.19 36.58 -28.85
C VAL A 21 -42.69 36.78 -29.10
N ALA A 22 -42.30 37.85 -29.81
CA ALA A 22 -40.90 38.16 -30.04
C ALA A 22 -40.13 38.42 -28.73
N LEU A 23 -40.76 39.11 -27.78
CA LEU A 23 -40.15 39.43 -26.48
C LEU A 23 -39.98 38.19 -25.60
N VAL A 24 -40.94 37.26 -25.62
CA VAL A 24 -40.84 35.98 -24.91
C VAL A 24 -39.76 35.08 -25.54
N ALA A 25 -39.70 34.99 -26.87
CA ALA A 25 -38.66 34.25 -27.57
C ALA A 25 -37.26 34.82 -27.27
N PHE A 26 -37.13 36.15 -27.25
CA PHE A 26 -35.88 36.81 -26.90
C PHE A 26 -35.47 36.55 -25.45
N ARG A 27 -36.43 36.54 -24.51
CA ARG A 27 -36.15 36.22 -23.11
C ARG A 27 -35.77 34.76 -22.90
N LEU A 28 -36.33 33.81 -23.65
CA LEU A 28 -35.91 32.40 -23.56
C LEU A 28 -34.48 32.19 -24.07
N VAL A 29 -34.11 32.83 -25.18
CA VAL A 29 -32.75 32.70 -25.76
C VAL A 29 -31.72 33.48 -24.94
N SER A 30 -32.08 34.66 -24.42
CA SER A 30 -31.17 35.49 -23.63
C SER A 30 -31.03 35.03 -22.18
N SER A 31 -32.04 34.35 -21.63
CA SER A 31 -31.96 33.70 -20.32
C SER A 31 -31.24 32.35 -20.41
N GLY A 32 -30.01 32.37 -20.93
CA GLY A 32 -29.09 31.24 -20.86
C GLY A 32 -28.82 30.90 -19.40
N ALA A 33 -29.27 29.74 -18.95
CA ALA A 33 -28.99 29.22 -17.61
C ALA A 33 -27.47 29.15 -17.42
N LYS A 34 -26.92 30.03 -16.57
CA LYS A 34 -25.52 29.99 -16.19
C LYS A 34 -25.28 28.69 -15.41
N LYS A 35 -24.65 27.71 -16.05
CA LYS A 35 -24.16 26.51 -15.36
C LYS A 35 -23.07 26.97 -14.39
N ASP A 36 -23.36 26.85 -13.11
CA ASP A 36 -22.40 27.07 -12.03
C ASP A 36 -21.28 26.02 -12.17
N PRO A 37 -20.02 26.42 -12.43
CA PRO A 37 -18.92 25.48 -12.51
C PRO A 37 -18.63 24.98 -11.10
N ARG A 38 -19.19 23.81 -10.77
CA ARG A 38 -18.93 23.08 -9.54
C ARG A 38 -17.42 22.89 -9.42
N LYS A 39 -16.74 23.73 -8.62
CA LYS A 39 -15.31 23.60 -8.34
C LYS A 39 -15.09 22.27 -7.63
N GLU A 40 -14.57 21.28 -8.36
CA GLU A 40 -14.10 20.04 -7.78
C GLU A 40 -13.01 20.35 -6.76
N ARG A 41 -13.23 19.93 -5.51
CA ARG A 41 -12.22 20.05 -4.45
C ARG A 41 -11.12 19.04 -4.73
N VAL A 42 -10.02 19.50 -5.32
CA VAL A 42 -8.82 18.68 -5.51
C VAL A 42 -8.14 18.52 -4.14
N ILE A 43 -8.18 17.29 -3.60
CA ILE A 43 -7.47 16.94 -2.37
C ILE A 43 -6.03 16.64 -2.74
N SER A 44 -5.09 17.47 -2.27
CA SER A 44 -3.66 17.24 -2.47
C SER A 44 -3.13 16.21 -1.48
N VAL A 45 -2.36 15.22 -1.97
CA VAL A 45 -1.73 14.17 -1.17
C VAL A 45 -0.25 14.06 -1.51
N GLY A 46 0.56 13.71 -0.51
CA GLY A 46 1.97 13.38 -0.72
C GLY A 46 2.10 11.97 -1.29
N THR A 47 2.89 11.82 -2.35
CA THR A 47 3.20 10.52 -2.96
C THR A 47 4.70 10.29 -2.98
N VAL A 48 5.09 9.01 -3.04
CA VAL A 48 6.48 8.59 -3.25
C VAL A 48 6.50 7.50 -4.30
N MET A 49 7.54 7.47 -5.13
CA MET A 49 7.71 6.42 -6.12
C MET A 49 8.18 5.14 -5.45
N PRO A 50 7.48 4.01 -5.63
CA PRO A 50 7.93 2.73 -5.10
C PRO A 50 9.17 2.26 -5.87
N VAL A 51 10.14 1.71 -5.14
CA VAL A 51 11.32 1.06 -5.73
C VAL A 51 11.21 -0.44 -5.50
N ARG A 52 11.40 -1.22 -6.57
CA ARG A 52 11.51 -2.68 -6.45
C ARG A 52 12.93 -3.03 -6.03
N LYS A 53 13.06 -3.69 -4.88
CA LYS A 53 14.31 -4.26 -4.39
C LYS A 53 14.01 -5.57 -3.69
N ASP A 54 14.98 -6.47 -3.71
CA ASP A 54 14.92 -7.68 -2.91
C ASP A 54 15.09 -7.32 -1.43
N LEU A 55 14.32 -8.00 -0.57
CA LEU A 55 14.41 -7.84 0.88
C LEU A 55 15.17 -9.03 1.45
N ASP A 56 16.28 -8.73 2.13
CA ASP A 56 17.04 -9.75 2.86
C ASP A 56 16.33 -10.02 4.20
N VAL A 57 15.55 -11.11 4.25
CA VAL A 57 14.89 -11.58 5.46
C VAL A 57 15.77 -12.64 6.11
N ARG A 58 16.39 -12.27 7.24
CA ARG A 58 17.26 -13.17 8.00
C ARG A 58 16.54 -13.65 9.26
N LEU A 59 16.66 -14.95 9.52
CA LEU A 59 16.24 -15.56 10.78
C LEU A 59 17.47 -15.73 11.66
N SER A 60 17.40 -15.28 12.90
CA SER A 60 18.50 -15.39 13.86
C SER A 60 18.09 -16.30 15.00
N TYR A 61 18.84 -17.39 15.17
CA TYR A 61 18.63 -18.39 16.20
C TYR A 61 19.92 -18.61 16.98
N THR A 62 19.78 -18.88 18.27
CA THR A 62 20.90 -19.36 19.10
C THR A 62 21.01 -20.87 18.94
N ALA A 63 22.24 -21.37 18.79
CA ALA A 63 22.53 -22.80 18.73
C ALA A 63 23.83 -23.10 19.45
N ASP A 64 23.91 -24.30 20.02
CA ASP A 64 25.11 -24.81 20.68
C ASP A 64 25.87 -25.73 19.74
N ILE A 65 27.21 -25.63 19.75
CA ILE A 65 28.09 -26.49 18.96
C ILE A 65 28.28 -27.81 19.73
N GLN A 66 27.93 -28.92 19.07
CA GLN A 66 28.09 -30.26 19.62
C GLN A 66 29.14 -31.05 18.83
N PRO A 67 29.95 -31.89 19.51
CA PRO A 67 30.89 -32.77 18.82
C PRO A 67 30.15 -33.82 17.99
N TYR A 68 30.75 -34.25 16.88
CA TYR A 68 30.19 -35.34 16.06
C TYR A 68 30.08 -36.66 16.83
N GLN A 69 31.06 -36.93 17.70
CA GLN A 69 31.08 -38.10 18.56
C GLN A 69 31.56 -37.70 19.95
N GLN A 70 30.82 -38.12 20.98
CA GLN A 70 31.17 -37.96 22.38
C GLN A 70 31.02 -39.30 23.08
N VAL A 71 32.05 -39.70 23.81
CA VAL A 71 32.07 -40.95 24.56
C VAL A 71 32.52 -40.69 25.99
N ASN A 72 31.81 -41.29 26.95
CA ASN A 72 32.21 -41.27 28.35
C ASN A 72 33.13 -42.46 28.60
N ILE A 73 34.28 -42.22 29.23
CA ILE A 73 35.28 -43.25 29.50
C ILE A 73 35.11 -43.72 30.95
N PHE A 74 34.96 -45.03 31.13
CA PHE A 74 34.80 -45.66 32.44
C PHE A 74 35.90 -46.71 32.64
N PRO A 75 36.43 -46.87 33.87
CA PRO A 75 37.36 -47.94 34.17
C PRO A 75 36.64 -49.30 34.09
N ARG A 76 37.37 -50.34 33.69
CA ARG A 76 36.83 -51.71 33.64
C ARG A 76 36.94 -52.44 34.98
N VAL A 77 37.69 -51.88 35.92
CA VAL A 77 38.00 -52.46 37.23
C VAL A 77 37.88 -51.39 38.31
N ASP A 78 37.63 -51.82 39.54
CA ASP A 78 37.61 -50.96 40.72
C ASP A 78 39.04 -50.79 41.28
N GLY A 79 39.43 -49.56 41.61
CA GLY A 79 40.73 -49.26 42.21
C GLY A 79 41.00 -47.76 42.38
N TYR A 80 42.17 -47.41 42.90
CA TYR A 80 42.59 -46.03 43.12
C TYR A 80 43.49 -45.55 41.99
N ILE A 81 43.33 -44.32 41.51
CA ILE A 81 44.16 -43.79 40.43
C ILE A 81 45.62 -43.70 40.90
N ALA A 82 46.51 -44.45 40.24
CA ALA A 82 47.94 -44.42 40.47
C ALA A 82 48.61 -43.31 39.64
N LYS A 83 48.28 -43.20 38.35
CA LYS A 83 48.86 -42.23 37.41
C LYS A 83 47.87 -41.79 36.34
N MET A 84 48.03 -40.54 35.86
CA MET A 84 47.26 -39.94 34.77
C MET A 84 48.22 -39.50 33.66
N TYR A 85 47.95 -39.93 32.43
CA TYR A 85 48.85 -39.73 31.28
C TYR A 85 48.36 -38.63 30.31
N VAL A 86 47.19 -38.05 30.54
CA VAL A 86 46.56 -37.06 29.65
C VAL A 86 45.93 -35.92 30.44
N ASP A 87 45.90 -34.72 29.85
CA ASP A 87 45.21 -33.54 30.38
C ASP A 87 44.08 -33.08 29.42
N LYS A 88 43.29 -32.11 29.87
CA LYS A 88 42.18 -31.52 29.13
C LYS A 88 42.69 -30.83 27.87
N GLY A 89 42.18 -31.29 26.72
CA GLY A 89 42.51 -30.76 25.40
C GLY A 89 43.57 -31.57 24.65
N ASP A 90 44.16 -32.59 25.27
CA ASP A 90 45.11 -33.47 24.61
C ASP A 90 44.43 -34.33 23.55
N TYR A 91 45.14 -34.54 22.43
CA TYR A 91 44.70 -35.46 21.38
C TYR A 91 45.10 -36.89 21.72
N VAL A 92 44.14 -37.80 21.67
CA VAL A 92 44.33 -39.22 21.99
C VAL A 92 43.89 -40.12 20.84
N LYS A 93 44.49 -41.29 20.75
CA LYS A 93 44.14 -42.32 19.76
C LYS A 93 43.25 -43.39 20.38
N ALA A 94 42.57 -44.17 19.54
CA ALA A 94 41.89 -45.38 19.97
C ALA A 94 42.90 -46.33 20.68
N ASP A 95 42.45 -46.96 21.76
CA ASP A 95 43.21 -47.90 22.59
C ASP A 95 44.46 -47.33 23.29
N GLN A 96 44.61 -46.00 23.35
CA GLN A 96 45.65 -45.36 24.13
C GLN A 96 45.37 -45.46 25.64
N LEU A 97 46.38 -45.84 26.43
CA LEU A 97 46.29 -45.82 27.90
C LEU A 97 46.20 -44.37 28.40
N LEU A 98 45.11 -44.06 29.09
CA LEU A 98 44.86 -42.71 29.61
C LEU A 98 45.18 -42.60 31.11
N VAL A 99 44.81 -43.63 31.89
CA VAL A 99 44.91 -43.64 33.36
C VAL A 99 45.32 -45.04 33.81
N GLU A 100 46.21 -45.10 34.80
CA GLU A 100 46.60 -46.31 35.51
C GLU A 100 45.88 -46.32 36.86
N VAL A 101 45.19 -47.44 37.14
CA VAL A 101 44.40 -47.71 38.34
C VAL A 101 45.06 -48.85 39.11
#